data_AF-A0A3D8SEY1-F1
#
_entry.id   AF-A0A3D8SEY1-F1
#
_cell.length_a   1.000
_cell.length_b   1.000
_cell.length_c   1.000
_cell.angle_alpha   90.00
_cell.angle_beta   90.00
_cell.angle_gamma   90.00
#
_symmetry.space_group_name_H-M   'P 1'
#
loop_
_entity.id
_entity.type
_entity.pdbx_description
1 polymer ?
#
loop_
_entity_poly.entity_id
_entity_poly.type
_entity_poly.pdbx_seq_one_letter_code
_entity_poly.pdbx_strand_id
1 'polypeptide(L)'
;MPAMPAMPAMPAVDGGAERPSYGGLPVSTLTTSDTHPGEQPSARSWTLVLPSPRTVQLLLLSYLLPVTQAQEFVPAQCDNTNQSVYWKPEQAFDIPAWLARGHCVRGNGNYSQCQANLRYALGNLDSIHNTEYSAASGVLTLLPTIGAVFGTPTSETWALLTLVPFGGSLAMLLSFGSTIMPDRLEDYQNAFARHSIRIQKTDHDDVDDDELVEDAVTYERKLVEDMEKKNLSLQLLSKKIRARLNQRKRQGLSRILLVLGLIAMVALFFGVQVSMAIVEYGSVYSDYCTMNAWFHAWYIIITFIAIVDNWCNVPFAKHWKFYISSIPYDVEVTGGEAIDADFSQSQTEQVPAADMVGLALKQLSTVKPAAIRMTVSSLPTQNRNSVLVMVSVAHDPQNLPRWRSGLQVLAKCGSLIVFVFGTCIFSAVTLLAMPMVQMVVVLILAAGIGSRLIAKAIVAEITKTEPMLHVVTSDESQAFEAIAEIFRLQQKPDMNFQVEVKGQIFVDGKRVGKRSPWHRRILGVLASTFDLRKVKPYDMRNK
;
A
#
# COMPACT_ATOMS: atom_id res chain seq x y z
N MET A 1 -27.42 -47.26 11.60
CA MET A 1 -26.45 -47.21 10.48
C MET A 1 -27.21 -47.26 9.17
N PRO A 2 -27.40 -46.14 8.47
CA PRO A 2 -27.90 -46.14 7.10
C PRO A 2 -26.76 -46.01 6.09
N ALA A 3 -26.89 -46.75 4.99
CA ALA A 3 -25.94 -46.87 3.90
C ALA A 3 -25.81 -45.56 3.09
N MET A 4 -24.57 -45.20 2.75
CA MET A 4 -24.28 -44.13 1.80
C MET A 4 -24.40 -44.63 0.35
N PRO A 5 -24.99 -43.85 -0.56
CA PRO A 5 -25.04 -44.20 -1.98
C PRO A 5 -23.72 -43.87 -2.69
N ALA A 6 -23.32 -44.76 -3.60
CA ALA A 6 -22.13 -44.68 -4.43
C ALA A 6 -22.21 -43.55 -5.47
N MET A 7 -21.11 -42.81 -5.64
CA MET A 7 -20.95 -41.84 -6.72
C MET A 7 -20.54 -42.53 -8.03
N PRO A 8 -21.03 -42.07 -9.21
CA PRO A 8 -20.63 -42.60 -10.50
C PRO A 8 -19.28 -42.05 -10.96
N ALA A 9 -18.50 -42.92 -11.60
CA ALA A 9 -17.20 -42.62 -12.22
C ALA A 9 -17.36 -41.73 -13.45
N MET A 10 -16.48 -40.74 -13.61
CA MET A 10 -16.33 -39.96 -14.84
C MET A 10 -15.37 -40.66 -15.82
N PRO A 11 -15.64 -40.59 -17.14
CA PRO A 11 -14.82 -41.24 -18.15
C PRO A 11 -13.53 -40.46 -18.43
N ALA A 12 -12.48 -41.24 -18.67
CA ALA A 12 -11.22 -40.78 -19.23
C ALA A 12 -11.41 -40.29 -20.67
N VAL A 13 -10.81 -39.15 -21.00
CA VAL A 13 -10.66 -38.67 -22.38
C VAL A 13 -9.17 -38.54 -22.66
N ASP A 14 -8.68 -39.47 -23.46
CA ASP A 14 -7.40 -39.48 -24.15
C ASP A 14 -7.50 -38.76 -25.50
N GLY A 15 -6.36 -38.22 -25.96
CA GLY A 15 -6.12 -37.74 -27.32
C GLY A 15 -6.16 -36.22 -27.44
N GLY A 16 -5.26 -35.54 -28.13
CA GLY A 16 -4.17 -35.95 -29.00
C GLY A 16 -3.42 -34.68 -29.42
N ALA A 17 -2.18 -34.88 -29.87
CA ALA A 17 -1.23 -33.84 -30.22
C ALA A 17 -1.68 -32.95 -31.38
N GLU A 18 -1.25 -31.68 -31.37
CA GLU A 18 -0.86 -30.97 -32.59
C GLU A 18 0.07 -29.79 -32.26
N ARG A 19 1.29 -29.86 -32.81
CA ARG A 19 2.22 -28.72 -32.95
C ARG A 19 1.80 -27.89 -34.15
N PRO A 20 2.11 -26.58 -34.13
CA PRO A 20 2.70 -26.02 -35.34
C PRO A 20 4.01 -25.28 -35.04
N SER A 21 4.90 -25.38 -36.04
CA SER A 21 6.21 -24.77 -36.11
C SER A 21 6.19 -23.61 -37.12
N TYR A 22 7.11 -22.68 -36.91
CA TYR A 22 7.66 -21.66 -37.83
C TYR A 22 6.87 -20.40 -38.17
N GLY A 23 7.56 -19.27 -37.96
CA GLY A 23 7.27 -17.96 -38.55
C GLY A 23 8.25 -16.92 -38.01
N GLY A 24 9.41 -16.77 -38.67
CA GLY A 24 10.44 -15.79 -38.32
C GLY A 24 10.26 -14.41 -38.99
N LEU A 25 11.31 -13.59 -38.84
CA LEU A 25 11.59 -12.23 -39.38
C LEU A 25 11.36 -11.07 -38.39
N PRO A 26 12.05 -9.91 -38.57
CA PRO A 26 13.49 -9.78 -38.80
C PRO A 26 14.17 -8.76 -37.87
N VAL A 27 15.49 -8.90 -37.78
CA VAL A 27 16.43 -7.95 -37.18
C VAL A 27 16.46 -6.68 -38.03
N SER A 28 16.24 -5.52 -37.42
CA SER A 28 16.56 -4.22 -38.02
C SER A 28 17.64 -3.53 -37.20
N THR A 29 18.80 -3.43 -37.82
CA THR A 29 19.93 -2.57 -37.52
C THR A 29 19.55 -1.12 -37.75
N LEU A 30 19.84 -0.22 -36.80
CA LEU A 30 19.94 1.21 -37.09
C LEU A 30 21.18 1.81 -36.41
N THR A 31 22.13 2.04 -37.30
CA THR A 31 23.20 3.02 -37.38
C THR A 31 23.36 4.06 -36.27
N THR A 32 24.59 4.09 -35.80
CA THR A 32 25.37 5.17 -35.18
C THR A 32 25.26 6.52 -35.91
N SER A 33 25.16 7.61 -35.15
CA SER A 33 25.66 8.94 -35.53
C SER A 33 26.23 9.62 -34.29
N ASP A 34 27.47 10.08 -34.45
CA ASP A 34 28.32 10.69 -33.43
C ASP A 34 28.08 12.22 -33.25
N THR A 35 28.36 12.65 -32.02
CA THR A 35 28.99 13.91 -31.54
C THR A 35 28.44 15.30 -31.92
N HIS A 36 28.07 16.11 -30.90
CA HIS A 36 28.94 17.14 -30.25
C HIS A 36 28.24 17.83 -29.04
N PRO A 37 28.92 18.66 -28.21
CA PRO A 37 28.75 18.63 -26.76
C PRO A 37 28.27 19.95 -26.12
N GLY A 38 27.88 19.84 -24.83
CA GLY A 38 28.06 20.89 -23.85
C GLY A 38 26.84 21.75 -23.56
N GLU A 39 26.20 21.51 -22.42
CA GLU A 39 25.70 22.56 -21.52
C GLU A 39 25.33 21.99 -20.15
N GLN A 40 25.84 22.64 -19.10
CA GLN A 40 25.56 22.32 -17.68
C GLN A 40 24.12 22.69 -17.32
N PRO A 41 23.38 21.85 -16.55
CA PRO A 41 22.17 22.32 -15.90
C PRO A 41 22.47 22.79 -14.47
N SER A 42 22.37 24.11 -14.30
CA SER A 42 22.24 24.80 -13.03
C SER A 42 21.04 24.28 -12.22
N ALA A 43 21.24 24.08 -10.92
CA ALA A 43 20.20 23.74 -9.95
C ALA A 43 19.11 24.84 -9.90
N ARG A 44 17.87 24.49 -10.29
CA ARG A 44 16.68 25.29 -10.02
C ARG A 44 15.97 24.76 -8.77
N SER A 45 15.86 25.62 -7.76
CA SER A 45 15.00 25.43 -6.59
C SER A 45 13.53 25.54 -7.01
N TRP A 46 12.76 24.47 -6.81
CA TRP A 46 11.31 24.49 -6.99
C TRP A 46 10.67 25.02 -5.70
N THR A 47 10.38 26.32 -5.66
CA THR A 47 9.47 26.91 -4.66
C THR A 47 8.04 26.69 -5.12
N LEU A 48 7.32 25.80 -4.42
CA LEU A 48 5.88 25.64 -4.56
C LEU A 48 5.19 26.92 -4.07
N VAL A 49 4.69 27.71 -5.02
CA VAL A 49 3.79 28.83 -4.74
C VAL A 49 2.41 28.25 -4.42
N LEU A 50 2.06 28.21 -3.14
CA LEU A 50 0.69 27.90 -2.70
C LEU A 50 -0.23 29.06 -3.13
N PRO A 51 -1.35 28.80 -3.84
CA PRO A 51 -2.30 29.85 -4.19
C PRO A 51 -2.97 30.38 -2.92
N SER A 52 -3.22 31.69 -2.88
CA SER A 52 -3.87 32.34 -1.74
C SER A 52 -5.27 31.72 -1.47
N PRO A 53 -5.73 31.67 -0.22
CA PRO A 53 -7.05 31.10 0.13
C PRO A 53 -8.23 31.79 -0.59
N ARG A 54 -8.06 33.06 -1.02
CA ARG A 54 -9.06 33.79 -1.81
C ARG A 54 -9.18 33.30 -3.25
N THR A 55 -8.09 32.82 -3.85
CA THR A 55 -8.10 32.22 -5.19
C THR A 55 -8.82 30.87 -5.22
N VAL A 56 -8.71 30.09 -4.13
CA VAL A 56 -9.42 28.80 -4.00
C VAL A 56 -10.92 29.01 -3.78
N GLN A 57 -11.32 30.02 -3.00
CA GLN A 57 -12.74 30.39 -2.84
C GLN A 57 -13.37 30.92 -4.13
N LEU A 58 -12.64 31.72 -4.92
CA LEU A 58 -13.14 32.22 -6.22
C LEU A 58 -13.22 31.12 -7.28
N LEU A 59 -12.30 30.15 -7.27
CA LEU A 59 -12.37 28.97 -8.14
C LEU A 59 -13.56 28.05 -7.77
N LEU A 60 -13.84 27.85 -6.48
CA LEU A 60 -15.00 27.09 -6.00
C LEU A 60 -16.34 27.79 -6.34
N LEU A 61 -16.40 29.11 -6.26
CA LEU A 61 -17.59 29.89 -6.64
C LEU A 61 -17.77 29.98 -8.17
N SER A 62 -16.69 29.95 -8.95
CA SER A 62 -16.78 29.91 -10.42
C SER A 62 -17.25 28.57 -10.99
N TYR A 63 -17.16 27.48 -10.20
CA TYR A 63 -17.68 26.17 -10.57
C TYR A 63 -19.18 25.98 -10.24
N LEU A 64 -19.80 26.91 -9.50
CA LEU A 64 -21.17 26.77 -8.98
C LEU A 64 -22.23 27.67 -9.65
N LEU A 65 -21.88 28.43 -10.68
CA LEU A 65 -22.82 29.33 -11.37
C LEU A 65 -22.92 29.03 -12.87
N PRO A 66 -23.85 28.17 -13.32
CA PRO A 66 -24.29 28.19 -14.69
C PRO A 66 -25.22 29.39 -14.89
N VAL A 67 -24.69 30.51 -15.39
CA VAL A 67 -25.52 31.56 -15.99
C VAL A 67 -25.82 31.12 -17.42
N THR A 68 -26.99 30.50 -17.63
CA THR A 68 -27.48 30.15 -18.96
C THR A 68 -28.47 31.21 -19.43
N GLN A 69 -28.10 31.95 -20.48
CA GLN A 69 -29.09 32.58 -21.35
C GLN A 69 -29.59 31.50 -22.34
N ALA A 70 -30.91 31.32 -22.39
CA ALA A 70 -31.56 30.38 -23.29
C ALA A 70 -31.55 30.96 -24.71
N GLN A 71 -30.71 30.41 -25.57
CA GLN A 71 -30.85 30.52 -27.02
C GLN A 71 -31.42 29.20 -27.53
N GLU A 72 -32.54 29.27 -28.26
CA GLU A 72 -33.15 28.11 -28.92
C GLU A 72 -32.18 27.55 -29.97
N PHE A 73 -31.51 26.46 -29.62
CA PHE A 73 -30.68 25.67 -30.51
C PHE A 73 -31.44 24.40 -30.89
N VAL A 74 -31.54 24.12 -32.20
CA VAL A 74 -32.15 22.90 -32.72
C VAL A 74 -31.21 21.72 -32.37
N PRO A 75 -31.68 20.71 -31.61
CA PRO A 75 -30.84 19.58 -31.21
C PRO A 75 -30.39 18.79 -32.45
N ALA A 76 -29.11 18.42 -32.48
CA ALA A 76 -28.63 17.43 -33.45
C ALA A 76 -29.35 16.13 -33.12
N GLN A 77 -30.31 15.73 -33.97
CA GLN A 77 -31.13 14.55 -33.75
C GLN A 77 -30.22 13.33 -33.57
N CYS A 78 -30.14 12.82 -32.34
CA CYS A 78 -29.75 11.44 -32.07
C CYS A 78 -30.88 10.55 -32.59
N ASP A 79 -31.03 10.51 -33.92
CA ASP A 79 -32.10 9.81 -34.63
C ASP A 79 -31.81 8.32 -34.61
N ASN A 80 -32.16 7.69 -33.51
CA ASN A 80 -32.36 6.26 -33.44
C ASN A 80 -33.87 6.02 -33.33
N THR A 81 -34.59 6.27 -34.42
CA THR A 81 -36.04 6.04 -34.61
C THR A 81 -36.49 4.58 -34.42
N ASN A 82 -35.58 3.68 -34.00
CA ASN A 82 -35.84 2.29 -33.65
C ASN A 82 -35.62 2.00 -32.15
N GLN A 83 -36.03 2.91 -31.25
CA GLN A 83 -35.91 2.66 -29.79
C GLN A 83 -36.61 1.37 -29.34
N SER A 84 -37.70 0.99 -30.02
CA SER A 84 -38.44 -0.27 -29.83
C SER A 84 -37.67 -1.54 -30.25
N VAL A 85 -36.50 -1.41 -30.86
CA VAL A 85 -35.67 -2.55 -31.32
C VAL A 85 -34.54 -2.88 -30.33
N TYR A 86 -34.09 -1.94 -29.50
CA TYR A 86 -32.91 -2.16 -28.64
C TYR A 86 -33.18 -3.03 -27.41
N TRP A 87 -34.45 -3.18 -27.04
CA TRP A 87 -34.88 -3.91 -25.85
C TRP A 87 -36.21 -4.60 -26.09
N LYS A 88 -36.16 -5.70 -26.84
CA LYS A 88 -37.15 -6.75 -26.63
C LYS A 88 -36.71 -7.49 -25.37
N PRO A 89 -37.59 -7.77 -24.39
CA PRO A 89 -37.24 -8.57 -23.21
C PRO A 89 -36.70 -9.98 -23.56
N GLU A 90 -36.86 -10.40 -24.82
CA GLU A 90 -36.32 -11.64 -25.39
C GLU A 90 -34.90 -11.51 -25.97
N GLN A 91 -34.32 -10.30 -26.07
CA GLN A 91 -33.03 -10.04 -26.72
C GLN A 91 -31.97 -9.59 -25.70
N ALA A 92 -30.70 -9.92 -25.99
CA ALA A 92 -29.57 -9.54 -25.17
C ALA A 92 -29.35 -8.01 -25.19
N PHE A 93 -28.82 -7.46 -24.09
CA PHE A 93 -28.47 -6.04 -23.99
C PHE A 93 -27.49 -5.63 -25.10
N ASP A 94 -27.89 -4.67 -25.95
CA ASP A 94 -27.04 -4.12 -27.00
C ASP A 94 -26.10 -3.02 -26.43
N ILE A 95 -24.92 -3.46 -25.96
CA ILE A 95 -23.88 -2.55 -25.41
C ILE A 95 -23.45 -1.50 -26.44
N PRO A 96 -23.08 -1.85 -27.69
CA PRO A 96 -22.71 -0.86 -28.71
C PRO A 96 -23.76 0.22 -28.93
N ALA A 97 -25.04 -0.13 -29.03
CA ALA A 97 -26.10 0.86 -29.24
C ALA A 97 -26.26 1.80 -28.03
N TRP A 98 -26.18 1.27 -26.81
CA TRP A 98 -26.22 2.07 -25.59
C TRP A 98 -25.03 3.04 -25.49
N LEU A 99 -23.82 2.58 -25.80
CA LEU A 99 -22.61 3.42 -25.85
C LEU A 99 -22.72 4.50 -26.93
N ALA A 100 -23.20 4.15 -28.13
CA ALA A 100 -23.39 5.10 -29.22
C ALA A 100 -24.40 6.20 -28.86
N ARG A 101 -25.48 5.84 -28.14
CA ARG A 101 -26.44 6.82 -27.60
C ARG A 101 -25.78 7.76 -26.60
N GLY A 102 -25.05 7.22 -25.63
CA GLY A 102 -24.31 8.03 -24.65
C GLY A 102 -23.33 9.00 -25.32
N HIS A 103 -22.62 8.55 -26.36
CA HIS A 103 -21.74 9.42 -27.14
C HIS A 103 -22.51 10.48 -27.93
N CYS A 104 -23.61 10.12 -28.59
CA CYS A 104 -24.41 11.06 -29.36
C CYS A 104 -24.98 12.18 -28.48
N VAL A 105 -25.48 11.82 -27.29
CA VAL A 105 -26.01 12.78 -26.33
C VAL A 105 -24.93 13.80 -25.94
N ARG A 106 -23.69 13.36 -25.73
CA ARG A 106 -22.58 14.26 -25.35
C ARG A 106 -22.16 15.29 -26.38
N GLY A 107 -22.54 15.08 -27.65
CA GLY A 107 -22.45 16.05 -28.74
C GLY A 107 -21.22 16.97 -28.72
N ASN A 108 -20.11 16.54 -29.35
CA ASN A 108 -18.88 17.32 -29.59
C ASN A 108 -18.35 18.22 -28.43
N GLY A 109 -18.75 17.97 -27.18
CA GLY A 109 -18.26 18.69 -25.99
C GLY A 109 -18.96 20.02 -25.68
N ASN A 110 -20.05 20.39 -26.35
CA ASN A 110 -20.81 21.62 -26.01
C ASN A 110 -21.91 21.30 -24.98
N TYR A 111 -21.88 21.95 -23.82
CA TYR A 111 -22.83 21.72 -22.73
C TYR A 111 -24.30 21.97 -23.12
N SER A 112 -24.55 23.06 -23.87
CA SER A 112 -25.90 23.43 -24.31
C SER A 112 -26.49 22.37 -25.25
N GLN A 113 -25.69 21.91 -26.21
CA GLN A 113 -26.05 20.84 -27.13
C GLN A 113 -26.24 19.52 -26.38
N CYS A 114 -25.37 19.21 -25.42
CA CYS A 114 -25.48 18.01 -24.62
C CYS A 114 -26.78 17.98 -23.81
N GLN A 115 -27.14 19.08 -23.15
CA GLN A 115 -28.41 19.19 -22.44
C GLN A 115 -29.62 19.09 -23.37
N ALA A 116 -29.59 19.73 -24.54
CA ALA A 116 -30.68 19.66 -25.51
C ALA A 116 -30.89 18.23 -26.00
N ASN A 117 -29.80 17.55 -26.38
CA ASN A 117 -29.81 16.15 -26.80
C ASN A 117 -30.25 15.21 -25.67
N LEU A 118 -29.81 15.46 -24.43
CA LEU A 118 -30.21 14.68 -23.26
C LEU A 118 -31.71 14.83 -22.98
N ARG A 119 -32.24 16.07 -23.00
CA ARG A 119 -33.68 16.32 -22.84
C ARG A 119 -34.51 15.63 -23.93
N TYR A 120 -34.05 15.70 -25.17
CA TYR A 120 -34.68 14.98 -26.28
C TYR A 120 -34.67 13.46 -26.05
N ALA A 121 -33.51 12.91 -25.65
CA ALA A 121 -33.37 11.50 -25.35
C ALA A 121 -34.27 11.04 -24.19
N LEU A 122 -34.43 11.87 -23.15
CA LEU A 122 -35.31 11.65 -21.99
C LEU A 122 -36.79 11.80 -22.33
N GLY A 123 -37.16 12.74 -23.21
CA GLY A 123 -38.54 12.94 -23.65
C GLY A 123 -39.09 11.78 -24.51
N ASN A 124 -38.20 11.05 -25.19
CA ASN A 124 -38.56 9.93 -26.06
C ASN A 124 -38.44 8.55 -25.38
N LEU A 125 -38.18 8.49 -24.07
CA LEU A 125 -38.08 7.23 -23.34
C LEU A 125 -39.45 6.69 -22.96
N ASP A 126 -39.68 5.40 -23.21
CA ASP A 126 -40.87 4.71 -22.70
C ASP A 126 -40.90 4.73 -21.17
N SER A 127 -42.10 4.72 -20.59
CA SER A 127 -42.31 4.74 -19.13
C SER A 127 -41.59 3.60 -18.38
N ILE A 128 -41.47 2.43 -19.01
CA ILE A 128 -40.75 1.27 -18.47
C ILE A 128 -39.26 1.60 -18.33
N HIS A 129 -38.63 2.15 -19.37
CA HIS A 129 -37.21 2.48 -19.36
C HIS A 129 -36.89 3.65 -18.42
N ASN A 130 -37.80 4.63 -18.30
CA ASN A 130 -37.66 5.70 -17.31
C ASN A 130 -37.66 5.15 -15.87
N THR A 131 -38.51 4.16 -15.61
CA THR A 131 -38.54 3.44 -14.32
C THR A 131 -37.27 2.63 -14.09
N GLU A 132 -36.76 1.93 -15.12
CA GLU A 132 -35.50 1.17 -15.05
C GLU A 132 -34.32 2.08 -14.70
N TYR A 133 -34.16 3.21 -15.38
CA TYR A 133 -33.05 4.13 -15.15
C TYR A 133 -33.11 4.78 -13.76
N SER A 134 -34.32 5.06 -13.28
CA SER A 134 -34.54 5.56 -11.91
C SER A 134 -34.21 4.50 -10.85
N ALA A 135 -34.49 3.21 -11.13
CA ALA A 135 -34.10 2.12 -10.24
C ALA A 135 -32.59 1.89 -10.26
N ALA A 136 -31.95 1.99 -11.43
CA ALA A 136 -30.51 1.81 -11.62
C ALA A 136 -29.69 2.86 -10.86
N SER A 137 -30.12 4.13 -10.88
CA SER A 137 -29.49 5.20 -10.09
C SER A 137 -29.62 4.89 -8.59
N GLY A 138 -30.79 4.44 -8.14
CA GLY A 138 -31.02 3.96 -6.78
C GLY A 138 -30.04 2.85 -6.36
N VAL A 139 -29.75 1.88 -7.23
CA VAL A 139 -28.77 0.82 -6.90
C VAL A 139 -27.34 1.36 -6.82
N LEU A 140 -26.92 2.27 -7.71
CA LEU A 140 -25.59 2.88 -7.60
C LEU A 140 -25.42 3.74 -6.35
N THR A 141 -26.50 4.35 -5.84
CA THR A 141 -26.45 5.07 -4.56
C THR A 141 -26.16 4.15 -3.36
N LEU A 142 -26.23 2.83 -3.53
CA LEU A 142 -25.80 1.85 -2.53
C LEU A 142 -24.31 1.52 -2.61
N LEU A 143 -23.57 1.86 -3.67
CA LEU A 143 -22.12 1.65 -3.74
C LEU A 143 -21.36 2.29 -2.55
N PRO A 144 -21.68 3.53 -2.15
CA PRO A 144 -21.12 4.12 -0.95
C PRO A 144 -21.44 3.28 0.31
N THR A 145 -22.67 2.78 0.46
CA THR A 145 -23.07 1.89 1.57
C THR A 145 -22.36 0.54 1.54
N ILE A 146 -22.22 -0.06 0.35
CA ILE A 146 -21.44 -1.27 0.10
C ILE A 146 -20.02 -1.06 0.59
N GLY A 147 -19.38 0.05 0.19
CA GLY A 147 -18.08 0.46 0.71
C GLY A 147 -18.06 0.43 2.24
N ALA A 148 -18.99 1.12 2.90
CA ALA A 148 -19.07 1.16 4.36
C ALA A 148 -19.26 -0.22 5.02
N VAL A 149 -20.06 -1.12 4.43
CA VAL A 149 -20.28 -2.48 4.95
C VAL A 149 -19.03 -3.34 4.82
N PHE A 150 -18.32 -3.23 3.71
CA PHE A 150 -16.99 -3.82 3.59
C PHE A 150 -15.98 -3.06 4.46
N GLY A 151 -16.33 -1.96 5.12
CA GLY A 151 -15.38 -1.08 5.80
C GLY A 151 -14.59 -1.67 6.97
N THR A 152 -14.83 -2.92 7.36
CA THR A 152 -14.22 -3.51 8.54
C THR A 152 -12.69 -3.50 8.47
N PRO A 153 -12.01 -3.13 9.57
CA PRO A 153 -10.57 -3.09 9.59
C PRO A 153 -9.95 -4.43 9.31
N THR A 154 -9.14 -4.51 8.25
CA THR A 154 -8.37 -5.72 7.95
C THR A 154 -6.93 -5.47 8.35
N SER A 155 -6.58 -5.98 9.53
CA SER A 155 -5.20 -6.11 9.99
C SER A 155 -4.28 -6.74 8.92
N GLU A 156 -4.86 -7.55 8.02
CA GLU A 156 -4.23 -8.16 6.87
C GLU A 156 -3.81 -7.15 5.79
N THR A 157 -4.62 -6.13 5.50
CA THR A 157 -4.24 -5.12 4.48
C THR A 157 -3.06 -4.30 4.97
N TRP A 158 -3.02 -3.96 6.27
CA TRP A 158 -1.86 -3.31 6.87
C TRP A 158 -0.62 -4.20 6.83
N ALA A 159 -0.77 -5.47 7.18
CA ALA A 159 0.31 -6.44 7.11
C ALA A 159 0.83 -6.57 5.67
N LEU A 160 -0.07 -6.66 4.68
CA LEU A 160 0.29 -6.70 3.27
C LEU A 160 0.99 -5.42 2.84
N LEU A 161 0.49 -4.24 3.20
CA LEU A 161 1.14 -2.95 2.91
C LEU A 161 2.54 -2.86 3.52
N THR A 162 2.75 -3.47 4.68
CA THR A 162 4.04 -3.49 5.35
C THR A 162 5.02 -4.46 4.67
N LEU A 163 4.55 -5.65 4.29
CA LEU A 163 5.33 -6.76 3.75
C LEU A 163 5.57 -6.64 2.24
N VAL A 164 4.54 -6.27 1.48
CA VAL A 164 4.51 -6.09 0.02
C VAL A 164 3.74 -4.80 -0.29
N PRO A 165 4.39 -3.63 -0.17
CA PRO A 165 3.72 -2.33 -0.27
C PRO A 165 2.87 -2.16 -1.53
N PHE A 166 3.37 -2.60 -2.70
CA PHE A 166 2.60 -2.57 -3.94
C PHE A 166 1.28 -3.35 -3.85
N GLY A 167 1.32 -4.57 -3.30
CA GLY A 167 0.14 -5.40 -3.10
C GLY A 167 -0.84 -4.80 -2.11
N GLY A 168 -0.34 -4.19 -1.02
CA GLY A 168 -1.18 -3.50 -0.04
C GLY A 168 -1.87 -2.26 -0.63
N SER A 169 -1.14 -1.46 -1.41
CA SER A 169 -1.73 -0.33 -2.14
C SER A 169 -2.82 -0.79 -3.11
N LEU A 170 -2.56 -1.86 -3.87
CA LEU A 170 -3.54 -2.42 -4.80
C LEU A 170 -4.78 -2.96 -4.08
N ALA A 171 -4.62 -3.63 -2.94
CA ALA A 171 -5.73 -4.08 -2.11
C ALA A 171 -6.56 -2.91 -1.55
N MET A 172 -5.92 -1.78 -1.19
CA MET A 172 -6.62 -0.55 -0.80
C MET A 172 -7.43 0.06 -1.95
N LEU A 173 -6.84 0.16 -3.15
CA LEU A 173 -7.53 0.64 -4.36
C LEU A 173 -8.79 -0.20 -4.62
N LEU A 174 -8.63 -1.53 -4.61
CA LEU A 174 -9.70 -2.49 -4.88
C LEU A 174 -10.80 -2.49 -3.81
N SER A 175 -10.50 -2.01 -2.61
CA SER A 175 -11.46 -1.92 -1.51
C SER A 175 -12.25 -0.61 -1.49
N PHE A 176 -12.20 0.20 -2.56
CA PHE A 176 -12.93 1.47 -2.67
C PHE A 176 -12.65 2.44 -1.53
N GLY A 177 -11.44 2.35 -0.97
CA GLY A 177 -11.05 3.18 0.14
C GLY A 177 -11.73 2.87 1.48
N SER A 178 -12.56 1.82 1.56
CA SER A 178 -13.26 1.52 2.81
C SER A 178 -12.45 0.71 3.80
N THR A 179 -11.21 0.30 3.50
CA THR A 179 -10.36 -0.35 4.50
C THR A 179 -10.04 0.66 5.60
N ILE A 180 -10.82 0.65 6.68
CA ILE A 180 -10.50 1.39 7.90
C ILE A 180 -9.25 0.71 8.45
N MET A 181 -8.10 1.38 8.47
CA MET A 181 -6.97 0.85 9.22
C MET A 181 -7.39 0.60 10.67
N PRO A 182 -6.88 -0.45 11.34
CA PRO A 182 -7.25 -0.66 12.72
C PRO A 182 -6.96 0.60 13.54
N ASP A 183 -7.90 1.07 14.35
CA ASP A 183 -7.67 2.27 15.16
C ASP A 183 -6.91 1.91 16.45
N ARG A 184 -6.98 0.65 16.89
CA ARG A 184 -6.35 0.17 18.12
C ARG A 184 -5.01 -0.47 17.82
N LEU A 185 -4.01 -0.13 18.63
CA LEU A 185 -2.69 -0.75 18.58
C LEU A 185 -2.75 -2.28 18.72
N GLU A 186 -3.70 -2.76 19.52
CA GLU A 186 -3.96 -4.19 19.76
C GLU A 186 -4.29 -4.94 18.47
N ASP A 187 -5.04 -4.34 17.55
CA ASP A 187 -5.41 -4.99 16.30
C ASP A 187 -4.22 -5.15 15.35
N TYR A 188 -3.30 -4.18 15.34
CA TYR A 188 -2.01 -4.33 14.65
C TYR A 188 -1.18 -5.43 15.30
N GLN A 189 -1.15 -5.48 16.63
CA GLN A 189 -0.43 -6.52 17.34
C GLN A 189 -1.05 -7.90 17.08
N ASN A 190 -2.39 -8.00 17.00
CA ASN A 190 -3.14 -9.22 16.71
C ASN A 190 -2.84 -9.76 15.31
N ALA A 191 -2.68 -8.88 14.32
CA ALA A 191 -2.21 -9.27 12.98
C ALA A 191 -0.86 -10.00 13.04
N PHE A 192 -0.02 -9.67 14.02
CA PHE A 192 1.30 -10.26 14.22
C PHE A 192 1.42 -11.05 15.52
N ALA A 193 0.35 -11.42 16.22
CA ALA A 193 0.41 -11.81 17.65
C ALA A 193 1.25 -13.06 17.92
N ARG A 194 1.45 -13.93 16.93
CA ARG A 194 2.40 -15.06 17.05
C ARG A 194 3.87 -14.63 17.09
N HIS A 195 4.18 -13.40 16.71
CA HIS A 195 5.53 -12.93 16.37
C HIS A 195 5.87 -11.52 16.88
N SER A 196 4.91 -10.75 17.39
CA SER A 196 5.15 -9.44 17.99
C SER A 196 5.86 -9.54 19.34
N ILE A 197 6.70 -8.54 19.64
CA ILE A 197 7.33 -8.35 20.96
C ILE A 197 6.98 -6.93 21.39
N ARG A 198 6.35 -6.79 22.54
CA ARG A 198 6.03 -5.49 23.13
C ARG A 198 7.12 -5.12 24.13
N ILE A 199 7.70 -3.94 23.96
CA ILE A 199 8.52 -3.31 24.99
C ILE A 199 7.64 -2.20 25.57
N GLN A 200 7.11 -2.43 26.78
CA GLN A 200 6.27 -1.44 27.47
C GLN A 200 7.16 -0.40 28.14
N LYS A 201 6.76 0.88 28.05
CA LYS A 201 7.23 1.94 28.94
C LYS A 201 6.65 1.76 30.34
N THR A 202 7.48 2.04 31.32
CA THR A 202 7.08 2.36 32.69
C THR A 202 6.52 3.78 32.68
N ASP A 203 5.22 3.95 32.88
CA ASP A 203 4.65 5.27 33.13
C ASP A 203 5.21 5.76 34.48
N HIS A 204 6.29 6.53 34.41
CA HIS A 204 7.01 7.08 35.56
C HIS A 204 7.02 8.61 35.59
N ASP A 205 6.49 9.26 34.54
CA ASP A 205 6.48 10.72 34.38
C ASP A 205 5.12 11.37 34.72
N ASP A 206 4.08 10.59 35.06
CA ASP A 206 2.73 11.07 35.44
C ASP A 206 2.40 10.80 36.92
N VAL A 207 3.41 10.73 37.80
CA VAL A 207 3.15 10.79 39.25
C VAL A 207 3.03 12.27 39.58
N ASP A 208 1.80 12.74 39.80
CA ASP A 208 1.53 14.07 40.35
C ASP A 208 2.46 14.31 41.56
N ASP A 209 3.22 15.41 41.52
CA ASP A 209 4.17 15.82 42.57
C ASP A 209 3.50 16.02 43.96
N ASP A 210 2.18 15.86 44.06
CA ASP A 210 1.38 15.99 45.28
C ASP A 210 1.19 14.67 46.07
N GLU A 211 1.65 13.50 45.57
CA GLU A 211 1.60 12.21 46.29
C GLU A 211 3.00 11.67 46.70
N LEU A 212 3.95 12.58 46.94
CA LEU A 212 5.37 12.29 47.22
C LEU A 212 5.69 11.90 48.69
N VAL A 213 4.85 11.10 49.36
CA VAL A 213 5.18 10.60 50.71
C VAL A 213 5.02 9.08 50.90
N GLU A 214 4.53 8.32 49.92
CA GLU A 214 4.55 6.85 50.00
C GLU A 214 5.75 6.21 49.27
N ASP A 215 6.80 6.03 50.06
CA ASP A 215 7.80 4.94 50.01
C ASP A 215 8.70 4.85 48.76
N ALA A 216 9.81 5.58 48.78
CA ALA A 216 10.91 5.50 47.82
C ALA A 216 11.41 4.05 47.57
N VAL A 217 11.24 3.15 48.55
CA VAL A 217 11.58 1.71 48.41
C VAL A 217 10.63 0.99 47.44
N THR A 218 9.36 1.38 47.40
CA THR A 218 8.37 0.83 46.46
C THR A 218 8.61 1.35 45.04
N TYR A 219 9.05 2.61 44.91
CA TYR A 219 9.49 3.20 43.65
C TYR A 219 10.72 2.49 43.07
N GLU A 220 11.79 2.32 43.86
CA GLU A 220 13.01 1.63 43.42
C GLU A 220 12.73 0.17 43.03
N ARG A 221 11.87 -0.53 43.77
CA ARG A 221 11.49 -1.92 43.44
C ARG A 221 10.77 -2.01 42.09
N LYS A 222 9.85 -1.09 41.81
CA LYS A 222 9.10 -1.05 40.53
C LYS A 222 10.03 -0.74 39.36
N LEU A 223 10.96 0.20 39.54
CA LEU A 223 11.96 0.56 38.52
C LEU A 223 12.87 -0.62 38.17
N VAL A 224 13.31 -1.39 39.17
CA VAL A 224 14.13 -2.59 38.98
C VAL A 224 13.34 -3.66 38.22
N GLU A 225 12.09 -3.91 38.60
CA GLU A 225 11.23 -4.90 37.93
C GLU A 225 11.00 -4.55 36.46
N ASP A 226 10.78 -3.28 36.15
CA ASP A 226 10.58 -2.84 34.78
C ASP A 226 11.86 -2.86 33.94
N MET A 227 13.00 -2.50 34.53
CA MET A 227 14.30 -2.67 33.85
C MET A 227 14.59 -4.14 33.56
N GLU A 228 14.24 -5.05 34.47
CA GLU A 228 14.36 -6.48 34.26
C GLU A 228 13.45 -6.97 33.13
N LYS A 229 12.18 -6.56 33.12
CA LYS A 229 11.21 -6.89 32.07
C LYS A 229 11.65 -6.37 30.70
N LYS A 230 12.21 -5.17 30.65
CA LYS A 230 12.78 -4.56 29.44
C LYS A 230 13.99 -5.34 28.93
N ASN A 231 14.95 -5.65 29.80
CA ASN A 231 16.11 -6.46 29.46
C ASN A 231 15.72 -7.86 28.98
N LEU A 232 14.73 -8.49 29.64
CA LEU A 232 14.17 -9.77 29.22
C LEU A 232 13.53 -9.69 27.82
N SER A 233 12.81 -8.60 27.52
CA SER A 233 12.21 -8.38 26.19
C SER A 233 13.26 -8.22 25.09
N LEU A 234 14.37 -7.51 25.37
CA LEU A 234 15.51 -7.39 24.46
C LEU A 234 16.24 -8.73 24.26
N GLN A 235 16.42 -9.51 25.33
CA GLN A 235 16.97 -10.87 25.23
C GLN A 235 16.05 -11.82 24.45
N LEU A 236 14.73 -11.68 24.59
CA LEU A 236 13.78 -12.44 23.79
C LEU A 236 13.83 -12.05 22.31
N LEU A 237 14.00 -10.77 22.00
CA LEU A 237 14.22 -10.29 20.64
C LEU A 237 15.47 -10.94 20.03
N SER A 238 16.60 -10.87 20.73
CA SER A 238 17.86 -11.44 20.25
C SER A 238 17.79 -12.96 20.11
N LYS A 239 17.19 -13.65 21.07
CA LYS A 239 16.93 -15.10 21.02
C LYS A 239 16.03 -15.47 19.84
N LYS A 240 14.96 -14.71 19.57
CA LYS A 240 14.07 -14.94 18.42
C LYS A 240 14.79 -14.71 17.10
N ILE A 241 15.54 -13.62 16.95
CA ILE A 241 16.34 -13.35 15.73
C ILE A 241 17.31 -14.52 15.49
N ARG A 242 18.05 -14.94 16.51
CA ARG A 242 18.99 -16.07 16.46
C ARG A 242 18.33 -17.38 16.06
N ALA A 243 17.25 -17.75 16.75
CA ALA A 243 16.53 -18.98 16.46
C ALA A 243 16.03 -19.01 15.01
N ARG A 244 15.61 -17.87 14.47
CA ARG A 244 15.11 -17.75 13.10
C ARG A 244 16.23 -17.77 12.05
N LEU A 245 17.36 -17.13 12.31
CA LEU A 245 18.52 -17.18 11.42
C LEU A 245 19.10 -18.61 11.34
N ASN A 246 19.11 -19.33 12.46
CA ASN A 246 19.64 -20.70 12.55
C ASN A 246 18.69 -21.79 12.03
N GLN A 247 17.44 -21.44 11.67
CA GLN A 247 16.45 -22.41 11.21
C GLN A 247 16.81 -22.93 9.80
N ARG A 248 17.48 -24.09 9.72
CA ARG A 248 18.00 -24.66 8.45
C ARG A 248 16.95 -25.14 7.45
N LYS A 249 15.74 -25.50 7.91
CA LYS A 249 14.62 -25.96 7.07
C LYS A 249 13.55 -24.88 7.01
N ARG A 250 13.68 -23.95 6.06
CA ARG A 250 12.54 -23.12 5.65
C ARG A 250 11.88 -23.74 4.44
N GLN A 251 10.56 -23.87 4.50
CA GLN A 251 9.73 -23.94 3.32
C GLN A 251 9.95 -22.62 2.57
N GLY A 252 10.48 -22.70 1.35
CA GLY A 252 10.66 -21.51 0.52
C GLY A 252 9.31 -20.84 0.32
N LEU A 253 9.27 -19.51 0.44
CA LEU A 253 8.10 -18.73 0.02
C LEU A 253 7.70 -19.19 -1.38
N SER A 254 6.46 -19.65 -1.55
CA SER A 254 5.92 -19.94 -2.87
C SER A 254 5.78 -18.63 -3.63
N ARG A 255 6.87 -18.21 -4.29
CA ARG A 255 6.92 -17.00 -5.12
C ARG A 255 5.80 -17.05 -6.18
N ILE A 256 5.47 -18.24 -6.64
CA ILE A 256 4.38 -18.50 -7.60
C ILE A 256 3.04 -18.06 -7.01
N LEU A 257 2.70 -18.46 -5.78
CA LEU A 257 1.43 -18.09 -5.16
C LEU A 257 1.31 -16.57 -4.95
N LEU A 258 2.41 -15.93 -4.56
CA LEU A 258 2.41 -14.48 -4.38
C LEU A 258 2.25 -13.75 -5.71
N VAL A 259 3.06 -14.11 -6.73
CA VAL A 259 2.96 -13.51 -8.06
C VAL A 259 1.57 -13.73 -8.66
N LEU A 260 1.01 -14.94 -8.53
CA LEU A 260 -0.35 -15.25 -8.96
C LEU A 260 -1.39 -14.37 -8.24
N GLY A 261 -1.24 -14.19 -6.92
CA GLY A 261 -2.12 -13.31 -6.15
C GLY A 261 -2.04 -11.85 -6.59
N LEU A 262 -0.83 -11.33 -6.83
CA LEU A 262 -0.66 -9.96 -7.34
C LEU A 262 -1.23 -9.81 -8.76
N ILE A 263 -1.00 -10.76 -9.65
CA ILE A 263 -1.59 -10.76 -11.00
C ILE A 263 -3.12 -10.77 -10.92
N ALA A 264 -3.69 -11.60 -10.04
CA ALA A 264 -5.13 -11.66 -9.83
C ALA A 264 -5.69 -10.33 -9.32
N MET A 265 -5.03 -9.68 -8.35
CA MET A 265 -5.43 -8.33 -7.92
C MET A 265 -5.34 -7.30 -9.06
N VAL A 266 -4.30 -7.34 -9.88
CA VAL A 266 -4.15 -6.42 -11.02
C VAL A 266 -5.27 -6.65 -12.04
N ALA A 267 -5.59 -7.91 -12.34
CA ALA A 267 -6.69 -8.26 -13.24
C ALA A 267 -8.05 -7.78 -12.70
N LEU A 268 -8.31 -7.96 -11.40
CA LEU A 268 -9.50 -7.42 -10.73
C LEU A 268 -9.57 -5.90 -10.83
N PHE A 269 -8.43 -5.22 -10.65
CA PHE A 269 -8.36 -3.76 -10.73
C PHE A 269 -8.70 -3.28 -12.13
N PHE A 270 -8.07 -3.83 -13.17
CA PHE A 270 -8.40 -3.50 -14.55
C PHE A 270 -9.85 -3.86 -14.90
N GLY A 271 -10.39 -4.98 -14.40
CA GLY A 271 -11.79 -5.34 -14.59
C GLY A 271 -12.74 -4.27 -14.05
N VAL A 272 -12.46 -3.74 -12.86
CA VAL A 272 -13.23 -2.63 -12.27
C VAL A 272 -13.10 -1.35 -13.09
N GLN A 273 -11.88 -0.96 -13.51
CA GLN A 273 -11.67 0.25 -14.32
C GLN A 273 -12.39 0.17 -15.67
N VAL A 274 -12.32 -0.98 -16.36
CA VAL A 274 -13.03 -1.21 -17.64
C VAL A 274 -14.54 -1.12 -17.44
N SER A 275 -15.05 -1.67 -16.36
CA SER A 275 -16.48 -1.63 -16.04
C SER A 275 -16.98 -0.21 -15.76
N MET A 276 -16.20 0.58 -15.02
CA MET A 276 -16.46 2.00 -14.81
C MET A 276 -16.45 2.77 -16.14
N ALA A 277 -15.46 2.52 -17.00
CA ALA A 277 -15.37 3.16 -18.31
C ALA A 277 -16.61 2.88 -19.16
N ILE A 278 -17.06 1.62 -19.23
CA ILE A 278 -18.28 1.23 -19.94
C ILE A 278 -19.48 2.00 -19.40
N VAL A 279 -19.62 2.10 -18.06
CA VAL A 279 -20.69 2.88 -17.43
C VAL A 279 -20.62 4.36 -17.76
N GLU A 280 -19.43 4.96 -17.70
CA GLU A 280 -19.23 6.35 -18.04
C GLU A 280 -19.64 6.63 -19.47
N TYR A 281 -19.18 5.83 -20.44
CA TYR A 281 -19.49 6.08 -21.85
C TYR A 281 -20.98 5.97 -22.16
N GLY A 282 -21.71 5.04 -21.56
CA GLY A 282 -23.12 4.83 -21.86
C GLY A 282 -24.10 5.72 -21.07
N SER A 283 -23.76 6.04 -19.82
CA SER A 283 -24.59 6.92 -18.99
C SER A 283 -24.24 8.40 -19.16
N VAL A 284 -25.09 9.32 -18.73
CA VAL A 284 -24.83 10.77 -18.80
C VAL A 284 -25.16 11.43 -17.45
N TYR A 285 -24.19 12.12 -16.87
CA TYR A 285 -24.40 12.93 -15.67
C TYR A 285 -24.93 14.31 -16.09
N SER A 286 -26.15 14.66 -15.69
CA SER A 286 -26.85 15.87 -16.14
C SER A 286 -26.07 17.17 -15.92
N ASP A 287 -25.41 17.29 -14.77
CA ASP A 287 -24.75 18.53 -14.35
C ASP A 287 -23.40 18.71 -15.07
N TYR A 288 -22.73 17.59 -15.40
CA TYR A 288 -21.45 17.57 -16.12
C TYR A 288 -21.61 16.76 -17.40
N CYS A 289 -22.60 17.16 -18.21
CA CYS A 289 -23.04 16.44 -19.40
C CYS A 289 -21.89 16.13 -20.38
N THR A 290 -20.89 17.01 -20.49
CA THR A 290 -19.75 16.87 -21.40
C THR A 290 -18.58 16.06 -20.82
N MET A 291 -18.62 15.71 -19.54
CA MET A 291 -17.52 15.02 -18.86
C MET A 291 -17.59 13.51 -19.07
N ASN A 292 -16.51 12.92 -19.59
CA ASN A 292 -16.42 11.49 -19.90
C ASN A 292 -15.74 10.66 -18.81
N ALA A 293 -15.22 11.29 -17.76
CA ALA A 293 -14.40 10.64 -16.73
C ALA A 293 -14.93 10.92 -15.31
N TRP A 294 -16.24 11.15 -15.17
CA TRP A 294 -16.84 11.55 -13.89
C TRP A 294 -16.79 10.42 -12.84
N PHE A 295 -16.92 9.16 -13.26
CA PHE A 295 -16.93 8.01 -12.35
C PHE A 295 -15.50 7.68 -11.89
N HIS A 296 -14.52 7.74 -12.79
CA HIS A 296 -13.09 7.65 -12.47
C HIS A 296 -12.64 8.81 -11.59
N ALA A 297 -13.07 10.04 -11.86
CA ALA A 297 -12.77 11.18 -11.00
C ALA A 297 -13.29 10.97 -9.58
N TRP A 298 -14.54 10.52 -9.43
CA TRP A 298 -15.10 10.12 -8.14
C TRP A 298 -14.28 9.00 -7.48
N TYR A 299 -13.92 7.95 -8.24
CA TYR A 299 -13.14 6.82 -7.75
C TYR A 299 -11.74 7.23 -7.26
N ILE A 300 -11.06 8.12 -7.98
CA ILE A 300 -9.76 8.67 -7.59
C ILE A 300 -9.90 9.49 -6.32
N ILE A 301 -10.95 10.31 -6.20
CA ILE A 301 -11.20 11.14 -5.01
C ILE A 301 -11.44 10.26 -3.78
N ILE A 302 -12.34 9.26 -3.85
CA ILE A 302 -12.61 8.37 -2.71
C ILE A 302 -11.36 7.58 -2.30
N THR A 303 -10.59 7.13 -3.29
CA THR A 303 -9.32 6.44 -3.07
C THR A 303 -8.30 7.34 -2.37
N PHE A 304 -8.16 8.58 -2.84
CA PHE A 304 -7.21 9.53 -2.27
C PHE A 304 -7.56 9.84 -0.82
N ILE A 305 -8.83 10.10 -0.53
CA ILE A 305 -9.29 10.35 0.84
C ILE A 305 -9.04 9.14 1.73
N ALA A 306 -9.27 7.94 1.23
CA ALA A 306 -8.97 6.74 1.99
C ALA A 306 -7.47 6.52 2.23
N ILE A 307 -6.60 6.87 1.28
CA ILE A 307 -5.15 6.85 1.48
C ILE A 307 -4.77 7.84 2.59
N VAL A 308 -5.35 9.05 2.56
CA VAL A 308 -5.12 10.07 3.59
C VAL A 308 -5.62 9.61 4.95
N ASP A 309 -6.85 9.08 5.03
CA ASP A 309 -7.43 8.54 6.26
C ASP A 309 -6.55 7.41 6.83
N ASN A 310 -6.16 6.46 5.98
CA ASN A 310 -5.24 5.38 6.34
C ASN A 310 -3.90 5.89 6.86
N TRP A 311 -3.34 6.93 6.22
CA TRP A 311 -2.08 7.52 6.66
C TRP A 311 -2.21 8.21 8.03
N CYS A 312 -3.34 8.86 8.28
CA CYS A 312 -3.64 9.54 9.54
C CYS A 312 -3.86 8.56 10.70
N ASN A 313 -4.50 7.43 10.43
CA ASN A 313 -4.88 6.40 11.41
C ASN A 313 -3.75 5.40 11.71
N VAL A 314 -2.58 5.50 11.06
CA VAL A 314 -1.41 4.69 11.44
C VAL A 314 -0.98 5.03 12.87
N PRO A 315 -0.98 4.09 13.83
CA PRO A 315 -0.70 4.39 15.24
C PRO A 315 0.79 4.64 15.51
N PHE A 316 1.64 4.53 14.49
CA PHE A 316 3.10 4.63 14.64
C PHE A 316 3.62 6.00 14.22
N ALA A 317 4.42 6.64 15.07
CA ALA A 317 5.08 7.91 14.78
C ALA A 317 6.28 7.70 13.87
N LYS A 318 7.07 6.68 14.19
CA LYS A 318 8.29 6.32 13.47
C LYS A 318 8.35 4.81 13.36
N HIS A 319 8.92 4.33 12.25
CA HIS A 319 9.23 2.92 12.09
C HIS A 319 10.52 2.73 11.30
N TRP A 320 11.27 1.70 11.66
CA TRP A 320 12.50 1.29 10.98
C TRP A 320 12.37 -0.17 10.56
N LYS A 321 12.71 -0.45 9.29
CA LYS A 321 12.70 -1.80 8.71
C LYS A 321 14.13 -2.28 8.55
N PHE A 322 14.44 -3.40 9.20
CA PHE A 322 15.72 -4.10 9.14
C PHE A 322 15.53 -5.41 8.41
N TYR A 323 16.25 -5.58 7.31
CA TYR A 323 16.29 -6.85 6.60
C TYR A 323 17.56 -7.58 7.01
N ILE A 324 17.41 -8.56 7.89
CA ILE A 324 18.52 -9.35 8.41
C ILE A 324 18.62 -10.60 7.55
N SER A 325 19.82 -10.94 7.07
CA SER A 325 20.01 -12.17 6.29
C SER A 325 21.32 -12.88 6.61
N SER A 326 21.29 -14.21 6.67
CA SER A 326 22.49 -15.00 6.90
C SER A 326 23.49 -14.84 5.74
N ILE A 327 24.77 -14.79 6.08
CA ILE A 327 25.86 -14.74 5.11
C ILE A 327 26.40 -16.17 4.95
N PRO A 328 26.38 -16.74 3.74
CA PRO A 328 26.82 -18.13 3.51
C PRO A 328 28.33 -18.26 3.24
N TYR A 329 29.10 -17.19 3.40
CA TYR A 329 30.54 -17.13 3.13
C TYR A 329 31.26 -16.59 4.36
N ASP A 330 32.53 -16.93 4.48
CA ASP A 330 33.39 -16.28 5.46
C ASP A 330 33.78 -14.90 4.92
N VAL A 331 33.50 -13.88 5.72
CA VAL A 331 33.64 -12.49 5.33
C VAL A 331 34.50 -11.79 6.35
N GLU A 332 35.64 -11.27 5.89
CA GLU A 332 36.51 -10.43 6.68
C GLU A 332 36.24 -8.96 6.30
N VAL A 333 35.86 -8.16 7.30
CA VAL A 333 35.55 -6.73 7.11
C VAL A 333 36.72 -5.90 7.62
N THR A 334 37.39 -5.19 6.71
CA THR A 334 38.57 -4.37 7.01
C THR A 334 38.29 -2.88 6.81
N GLY A 335 38.78 -2.05 7.72
CA GLY A 335 38.54 -0.60 7.72
C GLY A 335 37.08 -0.24 8.05
N GLY A 336 36.68 0.96 7.61
CA GLY A 336 35.36 1.56 7.87
C GLY A 336 35.16 2.01 9.31
N GLU A 337 34.12 2.82 9.52
CA GLU A 337 33.70 3.25 10.85
C GLU A 337 32.64 2.26 11.36
N ALA A 338 32.84 1.74 12.57
CA ALA A 338 31.86 0.89 13.23
C ALA A 338 30.72 1.77 13.75
N ILE A 339 29.48 1.39 13.46
CA ILE A 339 28.31 2.13 13.95
C ILE A 339 28.21 2.11 15.48
N ASP A 340 28.84 1.10 16.10
CA ASP A 340 28.87 0.88 17.55
C ASP A 340 30.00 1.61 18.28
N ALA A 341 30.99 2.18 17.57
CA ALA A 341 31.98 3.05 18.22
C ALA A 341 31.27 4.25 18.88
N ASP A 342 30.23 4.76 18.22
CA ASP A 342 29.34 5.79 18.76
C ASP A 342 28.42 5.25 19.89
N PHE A 343 28.12 3.95 19.92
CA PHE A 343 27.26 3.32 20.94
C PHE A 343 28.00 2.90 22.21
N SER A 344 29.33 2.77 22.15
CA SER A 344 30.17 2.40 23.30
C SER A 344 30.68 3.64 24.05
N GLN A 345 30.82 4.78 23.36
CA GLN A 345 31.11 6.07 23.98
C GLN A 345 30.01 6.52 24.96
N SER A 346 28.75 6.13 24.71
CA SER A 346 27.61 6.39 25.60
C SER A 346 27.62 5.62 26.93
N GLN A 347 28.51 4.64 27.11
CA GLN A 347 28.72 4.01 28.43
C GLN A 347 29.73 4.79 29.29
N THR A 348 30.53 5.67 28.67
CA THR A 348 31.64 6.36 29.34
C THR A 348 31.32 7.85 29.59
N GLU A 349 30.57 8.48 28.69
CA GLU A 349 29.92 9.78 28.92
C GLU A 349 28.44 9.54 29.25
N GLN A 350 27.89 10.27 30.23
CA GLN A 350 26.48 10.19 30.70
C GLN A 350 25.42 10.56 29.62
N VAL A 351 25.73 10.44 28.34
CA VAL A 351 24.80 10.63 27.24
C VAL A 351 23.97 9.36 27.07
N PRO A 352 22.63 9.42 27.10
CA PRO A 352 21.77 8.24 26.91
C PRO A 352 22.11 7.54 25.59
N ALA A 353 22.39 6.22 25.65
CA ALA A 353 22.72 5.40 24.47
C ALA A 353 21.70 5.52 23.32
N ALA A 354 20.45 5.81 23.67
CA ALA A 354 19.37 6.10 22.74
C ALA A 354 19.67 7.27 21.79
N ASP A 355 20.17 8.40 22.31
CA ASP A 355 20.37 9.61 21.51
C ASP A 355 21.47 9.43 20.46
N MET A 356 22.52 8.68 20.82
CA MET A 356 23.62 8.31 19.92
C MET A 356 23.15 7.41 18.79
N VAL A 357 22.30 6.41 19.06
CA VAL A 357 21.69 5.56 18.02
C VAL A 357 20.80 6.38 17.10
N GLY A 358 20.03 7.33 17.63
CA GLY A 358 19.23 8.24 16.83
C GLY A 358 20.06 9.08 15.87
N LEU A 359 21.19 9.61 16.33
CA LEU A 359 22.16 10.36 15.51
C LEU A 359 22.81 9.45 14.46
N ALA A 360 23.29 8.27 14.84
CA ALA A 360 23.90 7.30 13.94
C ALA A 360 22.93 6.85 12.83
N LEU A 361 21.64 6.65 13.17
CA LEU A 361 20.58 6.31 12.20
C LEU A 361 20.28 7.45 11.21
N LYS A 362 20.46 8.71 11.61
CA LYS A 362 20.39 9.86 10.70
C LYS A 362 21.64 9.95 9.83
N GLN A 363 22.80 9.57 10.37
CA GLN A 363 24.10 9.62 9.73
C GLN A 363 24.49 8.35 8.94
N LEU A 364 23.62 7.33 8.82
CA LEU A 364 23.89 6.09 8.04
C LEU A 364 24.45 6.34 6.63
N SER A 365 24.07 7.46 6.00
CA SER A 365 24.54 7.82 4.67
C SER A 365 25.95 8.40 4.64
N THR A 366 26.45 8.96 5.75
CA THR A 366 27.76 9.62 5.87
C THR A 366 28.86 8.72 6.44
N VAL A 367 28.53 7.66 7.18
CA VAL A 367 29.49 6.68 7.74
C VAL A 367 30.43 6.14 6.67
N LYS A 368 31.76 6.10 6.88
CA LYS A 368 32.68 5.59 5.85
C LYS A 368 32.48 4.08 5.59
N PRO A 369 32.44 3.64 4.31
CA PRO A 369 32.27 2.22 4.00
C PRO A 369 33.55 1.43 4.32
N ALA A 370 33.40 0.22 4.84
CA ALA A 370 34.45 -0.77 5.04
C ALA A 370 34.67 -1.60 3.77
N ALA A 371 35.89 -2.10 3.60
CA ALA A 371 36.24 -3.04 2.54
C ALA A 371 35.92 -4.47 2.97
N ILE A 372 35.30 -5.23 2.08
CA ILE A 372 34.98 -6.64 2.30
C ILE A 372 36.01 -7.51 1.59
N ARG A 373 36.60 -8.47 2.30
CA ARG A 373 37.28 -9.62 1.71
C ARG A 373 36.46 -10.87 1.96
N MET A 374 36.18 -11.60 0.87
CA MET A 374 35.45 -12.87 0.96
C MET A 374 36.45 -14.00 0.81
N THR A 375 36.53 -14.85 1.82
CA THR A 375 37.21 -16.13 1.70
C THR A 375 36.16 -17.14 1.24
N VAL A 376 36.39 -17.73 0.07
CA VAL A 376 35.50 -18.76 -0.47
C VAL A 376 35.73 -20.02 0.35
N SER A 377 34.98 -20.18 1.43
CA SER A 377 34.89 -21.47 2.11
C SER A 377 34.30 -22.50 1.14
N SER A 378 34.94 -23.66 1.03
CA SER A 378 34.60 -24.76 0.12
C SER A 378 33.29 -25.48 0.47
N LEU A 379 32.52 -24.94 1.41
CA LEU A 379 31.26 -25.53 1.87
C LEU A 379 30.11 -25.16 0.92
N PRO A 380 29.19 -26.10 0.66
CA PRO A 380 28.01 -25.83 -0.17
C PRO A 380 27.22 -24.66 0.41
N THR A 381 26.95 -23.67 -0.43
CA THR A 381 26.25 -22.43 -0.03
C THR A 381 24.93 -22.76 0.64
N GLN A 382 24.83 -22.46 1.93
CA GLN A 382 23.60 -22.61 2.68
C GLN A 382 22.54 -21.66 2.10
N ASN A 383 21.28 -22.12 2.04
CA ASN A 383 20.17 -21.28 1.60
C ASN A 383 20.10 -20.01 2.47
N ARG A 384 19.97 -18.84 1.83
CA ARG A 384 19.93 -17.55 2.53
C ARG A 384 18.64 -17.45 3.36
N ASN A 385 18.79 -17.41 4.68
CA ASN A 385 17.69 -17.14 5.59
C ASN A 385 17.56 -15.63 5.75
N SER A 386 16.37 -15.08 5.51
CA SER A 386 16.04 -13.67 5.76
C SER A 386 15.00 -13.52 6.87
N VAL A 387 15.17 -12.51 7.71
CA VAL A 387 14.20 -12.10 8.72
C VAL A 387 13.98 -10.59 8.58
N LEU A 388 12.71 -10.18 8.47
CA LEU A 388 12.33 -8.78 8.54
C LEU A 388 12.06 -8.44 10.01
N VAL A 389 12.81 -7.49 10.56
CA VAL A 389 12.54 -6.90 11.87
C VAL A 389 12.05 -5.48 11.65
N MET A 390 10.86 -5.17 12.13
CA MET A 390 10.32 -3.82 12.13
C MET A 390 10.25 -3.31 13.56
N VAL A 391 10.88 -2.17 13.81
CA VAL A 391 10.82 -1.47 15.10
C VAL A 391 9.93 -0.25 14.90
N SER A 392 8.83 -0.15 15.63
CA SER A 392 7.87 0.96 15.52
C SER A 392 7.63 1.62 16.87
N VAL A 393 7.60 2.95 16.88
CA VAL A 393 7.24 3.77 18.04
C VAL A 393 5.76 4.07 17.97
N ALA A 394 4.99 3.62 18.95
CA ALA A 394 3.58 3.95 19.08
C ALA A 394 3.42 5.46 19.36
N HIS A 395 2.35 6.08 18.86
CA HIS A 395 1.97 7.41 19.35
C HIS A 395 1.51 7.30 20.78
N ASP A 396 1.94 8.26 21.58
CA ASP A 396 1.22 8.61 22.78
C ASP A 396 -0.10 9.29 22.36
N PRO A 397 -1.28 8.72 22.70
CA PRO A 397 -2.58 9.29 22.39
C PRO A 397 -2.78 10.68 23.01
N GLN A 398 -2.08 11.01 24.09
CA GLN A 398 -2.20 12.31 24.77
C GLN A 398 -1.40 13.41 24.07
N ASN A 399 -0.29 13.05 23.42
CA ASN A 399 0.67 13.98 22.81
C ASN A 399 0.60 14.01 21.26
N LEU A 400 -0.57 13.80 20.66
CA LEU A 400 -0.70 13.95 19.21
C LEU A 400 -0.54 15.43 18.78
N PRO A 401 0.32 15.71 17.79
CA PRO A 401 0.44 17.07 17.27
C PRO A 401 -0.89 17.52 16.67
N ARG A 402 -1.34 18.72 17.02
CA ARG A 402 -2.66 19.28 16.65
C ARG A 402 -2.99 19.17 15.16
N TRP A 403 -1.99 19.33 14.29
CA TRP A 403 -2.18 19.21 12.84
C TRP A 403 -2.65 17.81 12.42
N ARG A 404 -2.18 16.76 13.11
CA ARG A 404 -2.53 15.36 12.80
C ARG A 404 -3.92 15.03 13.30
N SER A 405 -4.29 15.47 14.50
CA SER A 405 -5.66 15.37 14.99
C SER A 405 -6.63 16.13 14.07
N GLY A 406 -6.22 17.33 13.63
CA GLY A 406 -6.96 18.08 12.61
C GLY A 406 -7.09 17.32 11.29
N LEU A 407 -6.01 16.68 10.82
CA LEU A 407 -6.03 15.88 9.59
C LEU A 407 -6.89 14.61 9.72
N GLN A 408 -6.93 13.97 10.89
CA GLN A 408 -7.85 12.86 11.17
C GLN A 408 -9.30 13.30 11.10
N VAL A 409 -9.66 14.44 11.71
CA VAL A 409 -11.01 15.01 11.61
C VAL A 409 -11.33 15.36 10.16
N LEU A 410 -10.42 16.03 9.45
CA LEU A 410 -10.58 16.38 8.04
C LEU A 410 -10.72 15.14 7.15
N ALA A 411 -9.98 14.06 7.41
CA ALA A 411 -10.09 12.82 6.67
C ALA A 411 -11.45 12.14 6.90
N LYS A 412 -11.94 12.12 8.14
CA LYS A 412 -13.29 11.61 8.48
C LYS A 412 -14.40 12.45 7.83
N CYS A 413 -14.31 13.78 7.91
CA CYS A 413 -15.24 14.68 7.24
C CYS A 413 -15.16 14.56 5.72
N GLY A 414 -13.96 14.48 5.16
CA GLY A 414 -13.73 14.29 3.73
C GLY A 414 -14.31 12.98 3.23
N SER A 415 -14.15 11.91 4.00
CA SER A 415 -14.78 10.61 3.75
C SER A 415 -16.30 10.80 3.65
N LEU A 416 -16.94 11.33 4.70
CA LEU A 416 -18.38 11.62 4.69
C LEU A 416 -18.83 12.48 3.50
N ILE A 417 -18.11 13.56 3.20
CA ILE A 417 -18.42 14.46 2.07
C ILE A 417 -18.40 13.69 0.74
N VAL A 418 -17.41 12.80 0.53
CA VAL A 418 -17.31 12.04 -0.71
C VAL A 418 -18.33 10.93 -0.81
N PHE A 419 -18.74 10.33 0.31
CA PHE A 419 -19.89 9.44 0.35
C PHE A 419 -21.18 10.17 -0.05
N VAL A 420 -21.46 11.33 0.57
CA VAL A 420 -22.66 12.15 0.26
C VAL A 420 -22.63 12.65 -1.19
N PHE A 421 -21.50 13.20 -1.62
CA PHE A 421 -21.32 13.72 -2.98
C PHE A 421 -21.44 12.61 -4.03
N GLY A 422 -20.88 11.42 -3.76
CA GLY A 422 -21.05 10.24 -4.60
C GLY A 422 -22.52 9.84 -4.74
N THR A 423 -23.25 9.75 -3.62
CA THR A 423 -24.70 9.49 -3.63
C THR A 423 -25.45 10.52 -4.48
N CYS A 424 -25.14 11.81 -4.33
CA CYS A 424 -25.76 12.86 -5.15
C CYS A 424 -25.46 12.68 -6.65
N ILE A 425 -24.20 12.45 -7.02
CA ILE A 425 -23.81 12.18 -8.41
C ILE A 425 -24.60 10.99 -8.95
N PHE A 426 -24.57 9.85 -8.26
CA PHE A 426 -25.24 8.63 -8.74
C PHE A 426 -26.74 8.80 -8.86
N SER A 427 -27.37 9.57 -7.97
CA SER A 427 -28.80 9.90 -8.07
C SER A 427 -29.14 10.80 -9.27
N ALA A 428 -28.19 11.62 -9.71
CA ALA A 428 -28.33 12.54 -10.85
C ALA A 428 -27.86 11.97 -12.20
N VAL A 429 -27.29 10.76 -12.21
CA VAL A 429 -26.90 10.08 -13.45
C VAL A 429 -28.16 9.59 -14.17
N THR A 430 -28.23 9.87 -15.46
CA THR A 430 -29.34 9.49 -16.35
C THR A 430 -28.84 8.51 -17.43
N LEU A 431 -29.78 7.88 -18.15
CA LEU A 431 -29.49 6.87 -19.19
C LEU A 431 -28.69 5.65 -18.67
N LEU A 432 -28.80 5.39 -17.38
CA LEU A 432 -28.07 4.32 -16.71
C LEU A 432 -28.89 3.03 -16.74
N ALA A 433 -28.46 2.07 -17.54
CA ALA A 433 -29.18 0.79 -17.64
C ALA A 433 -28.97 -0.08 -16.41
N MET A 434 -30.02 -0.76 -15.95
CA MET A 434 -29.99 -1.61 -14.76
C MET A 434 -29.00 -2.79 -14.88
N PRO A 435 -28.91 -3.53 -16.00
CA PRO A 435 -27.94 -4.62 -16.14
C PRO A 435 -26.49 -4.14 -16.03
N MET A 436 -26.19 -2.93 -16.51
CA MET A 436 -24.84 -2.36 -16.43
C MET A 436 -24.49 -2.02 -14.97
N VAL A 437 -25.44 -1.45 -14.22
CA VAL A 437 -25.26 -1.21 -12.79
C VAL A 437 -25.04 -2.51 -12.03
N GLN A 438 -25.86 -3.52 -12.29
CA GLN A 438 -25.69 -4.84 -11.66
C GLN A 438 -24.32 -5.43 -11.96
N MET A 439 -23.87 -5.40 -13.21
CA MET A 439 -22.54 -5.86 -13.62
C MET A 439 -21.45 -5.11 -12.84
N VAL A 440 -21.50 -3.78 -12.80
CA VAL A 440 -20.49 -2.97 -12.09
C VAL A 440 -20.50 -3.25 -10.59
N VAL A 441 -21.67 -3.29 -9.96
CA VAL A 441 -21.78 -3.61 -8.53
C VAL A 441 -21.21 -5.00 -8.25
N VAL A 442 -21.57 -6.02 -9.04
CA VAL A 442 -21.04 -7.39 -8.87
C VAL A 442 -19.52 -7.42 -9.03
N LEU A 443 -18.96 -6.74 -10.04
CA LEU A 443 -17.52 -6.71 -10.26
C LEU A 443 -16.78 -5.95 -9.16
N ILE A 444 -17.34 -4.84 -8.68
CA ILE A 444 -16.82 -4.08 -7.54
C ILE A 444 -16.82 -4.93 -6.27
N LEU A 445 -17.92 -5.63 -5.98
CA LEU A 445 -18.04 -6.52 -4.84
C LEU A 445 -17.06 -7.69 -4.93
N ALA A 446 -16.98 -8.34 -6.09
CA ALA A 446 -16.05 -9.44 -6.34
C ALA A 446 -14.59 -8.96 -6.20
N ALA A 447 -14.27 -7.76 -6.67
CA ALA A 447 -12.93 -7.18 -6.54
C ALA A 447 -12.61 -6.77 -5.10
N GLY A 448 -13.56 -6.18 -4.37
CA GLY A 448 -13.41 -5.80 -2.97
C GLY A 448 -13.25 -7.01 -2.05
N ILE A 449 -14.09 -8.03 -2.19
CA ILE A 449 -14.01 -9.26 -1.39
C ILE A 449 -12.80 -10.10 -1.82
N GLY A 450 -12.63 -10.29 -3.13
CA GLY A 450 -11.56 -11.10 -3.71
C GLY A 450 -10.18 -10.55 -3.37
N SER A 451 -9.97 -9.24 -3.47
CA SER A 451 -8.67 -8.63 -3.10
C SER A 451 -8.31 -8.88 -1.64
N ARG A 452 -9.29 -8.88 -0.71
CA ARG A 452 -9.05 -9.17 0.71
C ARG A 452 -8.72 -10.63 0.96
N LEU A 453 -9.43 -11.55 0.31
CA LEU A 453 -9.12 -12.98 0.40
C LEU A 453 -7.72 -13.27 -0.12
N ILE A 454 -7.33 -12.64 -1.24
CA ILE A 454 -5.98 -12.76 -1.79
C ILE A 454 -4.96 -12.12 -0.85
N ALA A 455 -5.23 -10.92 -0.30
CA ALA A 455 -4.35 -10.26 0.66
C ALA A 455 -4.11 -11.12 1.89
N LYS A 456 -5.17 -11.68 2.47
CA LYS A 456 -5.12 -12.61 3.60
C LYS A 456 -4.34 -13.87 3.27
N ALA A 457 -4.53 -14.45 2.09
CA ALA A 457 -3.78 -15.62 1.63
C ALA A 457 -2.28 -15.31 1.50
N ILE A 458 -1.93 -14.17 0.89
CA ILE A 458 -0.53 -13.71 0.76
C ILE A 458 0.09 -13.48 2.14
N VAL A 459 -0.59 -12.76 3.04
CA VAL A 459 -0.08 -12.49 4.39
C VAL A 459 0.07 -13.78 5.19
N ALA A 460 -0.90 -14.69 5.11
CA ALA A 460 -0.83 -15.98 5.78
C ALA A 460 0.36 -16.80 5.27
N GLU A 461 0.63 -16.79 3.97
CA GLU A 461 1.76 -17.50 3.38
C GLU A 461 3.09 -16.86 3.78
N ILE A 462 3.23 -15.54 3.66
CA ILE A 462 4.44 -14.82 4.09
C ILE A 462 4.68 -15.04 5.58
N THR A 463 3.64 -15.03 6.43
CA THR A 463 3.79 -15.23 7.87
C THR A 463 4.28 -16.64 8.21
N LYS A 464 3.92 -17.65 7.40
CA LYS A 464 4.45 -19.01 7.54
C LYS A 464 5.93 -19.10 7.14
N THR A 465 6.32 -18.46 6.03
CA THR A 465 7.64 -18.66 5.42
C THR A 465 8.68 -17.63 5.84
N GLU A 466 8.29 -16.39 6.08
CA GLU A 466 9.11 -15.26 6.49
C GLU A 466 8.46 -14.52 7.69
N PRO A 467 8.57 -15.07 8.92
CA PRO A 467 8.07 -14.41 10.12
C PRO A 467 8.73 -13.04 10.29
N MET A 468 7.93 -12.00 10.12
CA MET A 468 8.27 -10.65 10.50
C MET A 468 8.26 -10.56 12.03
N LEU A 469 9.32 -10.01 12.61
CA LEU A 469 9.36 -9.63 14.01
C LEU A 469 8.96 -8.16 14.10
N HIS A 470 7.81 -7.89 14.71
CA HIS A 470 7.37 -6.53 14.97
C HIS A 470 7.64 -6.18 16.42
N VAL A 471 8.56 -5.26 16.64
CA VAL A 471 8.86 -4.68 17.95
C VAL A 471 8.11 -3.36 18.04
N VAL A 472 7.16 -3.29 18.96
CA VAL A 472 6.44 -2.04 19.25
C VAL A 472 6.95 -1.49 20.57
N THR A 473 7.43 -0.25 20.55
CA THR A 473 7.90 0.49 21.71
C THR A 473 7.01 1.69 21.96
N SER A 474 6.89 2.13 23.20
CA SER A 474 6.16 3.37 23.51
C SER A 474 6.96 4.61 23.15
N ASP A 475 8.28 4.58 23.40
CA ASP A 475 9.17 5.73 23.17
C ASP A 475 10.22 5.47 22.10
N GLU A 476 10.78 6.56 21.59
CA GLU A 476 11.90 6.53 20.64
C GLU A 476 13.19 6.00 21.28
N SER A 477 13.42 6.27 22.57
CA SER A 477 14.59 5.78 23.31
C SER A 477 14.63 4.25 23.37
N GLN A 478 13.50 3.63 23.70
CA GLN A 478 13.35 2.17 23.71
C GLN A 478 13.49 1.56 22.31
N ALA A 479 13.00 2.25 21.28
CA ALA A 479 13.20 1.80 19.89
C ALA A 479 14.69 1.80 19.56
N PHE A 480 15.43 2.84 19.96
CA PHE A 480 16.87 2.93 19.75
C PHE A 480 17.65 1.85 20.50
N GLU A 481 17.26 1.49 21.72
CA GLU A 481 17.86 0.37 22.43
C GLU A 481 17.58 -0.98 21.75
N ALA A 482 16.36 -1.20 21.25
CA ALA A 482 16.04 -2.39 20.47
C ALA A 482 16.88 -2.46 19.18
N ILE A 483 17.15 -1.32 18.55
CA ILE A 483 18.01 -1.23 17.37
C ILE A 483 19.48 -1.49 17.73
N ALA A 484 19.96 -0.94 18.82
CA ALA A 484 21.32 -1.20 19.33
C ALA A 484 21.51 -2.71 19.61
N GLU A 485 20.52 -3.38 20.19
CA GLU A 485 20.58 -4.82 20.43
C GLU A 485 20.68 -5.63 19.12
N ILE A 486 20.01 -5.19 18.04
CA ILE A 486 20.12 -5.83 16.72
C ILE A 486 21.56 -5.73 16.17
N PHE A 487 22.22 -4.58 16.33
CA PHE A 487 23.60 -4.40 15.89
C PHE A 487 24.61 -5.12 16.80
N ARG A 488 24.40 -5.14 18.12
CA ARG A 488 25.20 -5.92 19.08
C ARG A 488 25.19 -7.42 18.78
N LEU A 489 24.07 -7.95 18.27
CA LEU A 489 24.00 -9.35 17.85
C LEU A 489 24.95 -9.67 16.71
N GLN A 490 25.26 -8.68 15.86
CA GLN A 490 26.08 -8.86 14.67
C GLN A 490 27.56 -9.03 15.01
N GLN A 491 28.00 -8.50 16.15
CA GLN A 491 29.39 -8.58 16.62
C GLN A 491 29.71 -9.91 17.33
N LYS A 492 28.70 -10.75 17.58
CA LYS A 492 28.95 -12.03 18.26
C LYS A 492 29.66 -12.96 17.27
N PRO A 493 30.82 -13.55 17.66
CA PRO A 493 31.66 -14.33 16.76
C PRO A 493 30.95 -15.56 16.17
N ASP A 494 29.91 -16.06 16.85
CA ASP A 494 29.14 -17.22 16.42
C ASP A 494 28.10 -16.90 15.32
N MET A 495 28.00 -15.65 14.86
CA MET A 495 26.89 -15.19 14.02
C MET A 495 27.34 -14.38 12.79
N ASN A 496 27.33 -15.03 11.63
CA ASN A 496 27.59 -14.38 10.34
C ASN A 496 26.27 -13.98 9.65
N PHE A 497 25.82 -12.74 9.87
CA PHE A 497 24.68 -12.16 9.16
C PHE A 497 24.92 -10.71 8.75
N GLN A 498 24.19 -10.28 7.71
CA GLN A 498 24.16 -8.89 7.24
C GLN A 498 22.85 -8.23 7.65
N VAL A 499 22.89 -6.92 7.88
CA VAL A 499 21.72 -6.09 8.19
C VAL A 499 21.57 -5.02 7.11
N GLU A 500 20.42 -4.98 6.45
CA GLU A 500 20.08 -3.92 5.48
C GLU A 500 19.05 -2.97 6.10
N VAL A 501 19.41 -1.69 6.22
CA VAL A 501 18.56 -0.61 6.75
C VAL A 501 18.63 0.61 5.82
N LYS A 502 17.46 1.11 5.37
CA LYS A 502 17.34 2.23 4.42
C LYS A 502 18.23 2.07 3.15
N GLY A 503 18.46 0.83 2.71
CA GLY A 503 19.32 0.50 1.56
C GLY A 503 20.82 0.53 1.85
N GLN A 504 21.24 0.79 3.08
CA GLN A 504 22.63 0.62 3.52
C GLN A 504 22.81 -0.79 4.07
N ILE A 505 23.92 -1.44 3.71
CA ILE A 505 24.23 -2.82 4.13
C ILE A 505 25.33 -2.78 5.18
N PHE A 506 25.11 -3.46 6.29
CA PHE A 506 26.02 -3.59 7.41
C PHE A 506 26.44 -5.03 7.60
N VAL A 507 27.74 -5.24 7.83
CA VAL A 507 28.36 -6.52 8.21
C VAL A 507 29.29 -6.22 9.39
N ASP A 508 29.18 -6.98 10.47
CA ASP A 508 29.97 -6.77 11.69
C ASP A 508 29.91 -5.32 12.21
N GLY A 509 28.70 -4.73 12.26
CA GLY A 509 28.48 -3.34 12.69
C GLY A 509 29.05 -2.26 11.76
N LYS A 510 29.68 -2.62 10.64
CA LYS A 510 30.31 -1.67 9.70
C LYS A 510 29.53 -1.61 8.40
N ARG A 511 29.41 -0.40 7.84
CA ARG A 511 28.74 -0.21 6.54
C ARG A 511 29.63 -0.76 5.44
N VAL A 512 29.14 -1.66 4.60
CA VAL A 512 29.94 -2.27 3.52
C VAL A 512 29.46 -1.91 2.12
N GLY A 513 28.21 -1.46 1.97
CA GLY A 513 27.66 -1.15 0.66
C GLY A 513 26.33 -0.42 0.72
N LYS A 514 25.86 -0.03 -0.46
CA LYS A 514 24.59 0.66 -0.66
C LYS A 514 23.81 0.05 -1.81
N ARG A 515 22.50 -0.08 -1.64
CA ARG A 515 21.51 -0.48 -2.63
C ARG A 515 20.49 0.64 -2.82
N SER A 516 19.91 0.74 -4.02
CA SER A 516 18.74 1.60 -4.24
C SER A 516 17.57 1.18 -3.32
N PRO A 517 16.99 2.12 -2.55
CA PRO A 517 15.90 1.82 -1.62
C PRO A 517 14.58 1.49 -2.34
N TRP A 518 14.44 1.87 -3.61
CA TRP A 518 13.19 1.71 -4.38
C TRP A 518 12.74 0.27 -4.52
N HIS A 519 13.66 -0.66 -4.74
CA HIS A 519 13.33 -2.08 -4.88
C HIS A 519 12.66 -2.62 -3.61
N ARG A 520 13.16 -2.24 -2.44
CA ARG A 520 12.57 -2.60 -1.13
C ARG A 520 11.28 -1.84 -0.85
N ARG A 521 11.16 -0.58 -1.27
CA ARG A 521 9.94 0.21 -1.09
C ARG A 521 8.76 -0.32 -1.89
N ILE A 522 8.99 -0.89 -3.08
CA ILE A 522 7.92 -1.41 -3.94
C ILE A 522 7.62 -2.87 -3.60
N LEU A 523 8.64 -3.72 -3.56
CA LEU A 523 8.49 -5.17 -3.43
C LEU A 523 8.53 -5.66 -1.98
N GLY A 524 9.06 -4.87 -1.05
CA GLY A 524 9.17 -5.23 0.37
C GLY A 524 9.99 -6.50 0.59
N VAL A 525 9.36 -7.51 1.16
CA VAL A 525 9.95 -8.82 1.49
C VAL A 525 10.30 -9.62 0.22
N LEU A 526 9.57 -9.41 -0.88
CA LEU A 526 9.86 -10.08 -2.16
C LEU A 526 11.19 -9.68 -2.79
N ALA A 527 11.70 -8.51 -2.43
CA ALA A 527 13.00 -8.08 -2.93
C ALA A 527 14.06 -9.10 -2.47
N SER A 528 14.83 -9.60 -3.43
CA SER A 528 15.95 -10.50 -3.15
C SER A 528 16.87 -9.90 -2.09
N THR A 529 17.37 -10.73 -1.18
CA THR A 529 18.40 -10.32 -0.23
C THR A 529 19.61 -9.78 -0.99
N PHE A 530 20.23 -8.73 -0.45
CA PHE A 530 21.40 -8.16 -1.09
C PHE A 530 22.52 -9.19 -1.12
N ASP A 531 23.16 -9.33 -2.27
CA ASP A 531 24.29 -10.24 -2.44
C ASP A 531 25.58 -9.46 -2.23
N LEU A 532 26.32 -9.78 -1.16
CA LEU A 532 27.59 -9.13 -0.86
C LEU A 532 28.57 -9.23 -2.04
N ARG A 533 28.48 -10.25 -2.90
CA ARG A 533 29.37 -10.40 -4.07
C ARG A 533 29.24 -9.24 -5.06
N LYS A 534 28.15 -8.48 -4.99
CA LYS A 534 27.90 -7.30 -5.83
C LYS A 534 28.52 -6.02 -5.25
N VAL A 535 29.10 -6.08 -4.05
CA VAL A 535 29.82 -4.95 -3.47
C VAL A 535 31.08 -4.74 -4.29
N LYS A 536 31.22 -3.55 -4.87
CA LYS A 536 32.46 -3.18 -5.56
C LYS A 536 33.57 -3.10 -4.51
N PRO A 537 34.75 -3.71 -4.74
CA PRO A 537 35.87 -3.59 -3.84
C PRO A 537 36.18 -2.10 -3.67
N TYR A 538 36.18 -1.64 -2.42
CA TYR A 538 36.52 -0.26 -2.11
C TYR A 538 38.04 -0.12 -2.24
N ASP A 539 38.51 0.64 -3.23
CA ASP A 539 39.95 0.86 -3.40
C ASP A 539 40.44 1.80 -2.29
N MET A 540 41.15 1.23 -1.32
CA MET A 540 41.74 1.98 -0.21
C MET A 540 42.90 2.88 -0.65
N ARG A 541 43.37 2.78 -1.92
CA ARG A 541 44.54 3.54 -2.42
C ARG A 541 44.24 4.95 -2.91
N ASN A 542 42.98 5.36 -3.03
CA ASN A 542 42.62 6.72 -3.47
C ASN A 542 42.45 7.70 -2.30
N LYS A 543 43.45 7.77 -1.41
CA LYS A 543 43.59 8.82 -0.40
C LYS A 543 45.02 9.29 -0.29
#